data_AF-A0A7C4XE51-F1
#
_entry.id   AF-A0A7C4XE51-F1
#
_cell.length_a   1.000
_cell.length_b   1.000
_cell.length_c   1.000
_cell.angle_alpha   90.00
_cell.angle_beta   90.00
_cell.angle_gamma   90.00
#
_symmetry.space_group_name_H-M   'P 1'
#
loop_
_entity.id
_entity.type
_entity.pdbx_description
1 polymer ?
#
loop_
_entity_poly.entity_id
_entity_poly.type
_entity_poly.pdbx_seq_one_letter_code
_entity_poly.pdbx_strand_id
1 'polypeptide(L)' 'MAVTDMIKICPKCGSIRVNWIAGGIAGAVYKCDDCNYVGSFILEIRPEKLDQFRKELNGKK' A
#
# COMPACT_ATOMS: atom_id res chain seq x y z
N MET A 1 -23.48 -1.25 -5.01
CA MET A 1 -22.33 -2.16 -5.22
C MET A 1 -21.25 -1.75 -4.24
N ALA A 2 -21.18 -2.39 -3.06
CA ALA A 2 -20.14 -2.08 -2.08
C ALA A 2 -18.91 -2.92 -2.44
N VAL A 3 -17.89 -2.28 -3.03
CA VAL A 3 -16.58 -2.91 -3.20
C VAL A 3 -15.87 -2.89 -1.85
N THR A 4 -15.81 -4.03 -1.17
CA THR A 4 -15.15 -4.22 0.14
C THR A 4 -13.65 -4.51 0.02
N ASP A 5 -13.05 -4.37 -1.17
CA ASP A 5 -11.65 -4.68 -1.39
C ASP A 5 -10.73 -3.66 -0.70
N MET A 6 -9.78 -4.14 0.10
CA MET A 6 -8.82 -3.30 0.80
C MET A 6 -7.71 -2.89 -0.17
N ILE A 7 -7.42 -1.59 -0.25
CA ILE A 7 -6.36 -1.06 -1.10
C ILE A 7 -5.02 -1.22 -0.39
N LYS A 8 -4.07 -1.83 -1.09
CA LYS A 8 -2.69 -1.98 -0.66
C LYS A 8 -1.88 -0.71 -0.93
N ILE A 9 -1.20 -0.19 0.09
CA ILE A 9 -0.41 1.04 0.08
C ILE A 9 1.00 0.80 0.61
N CYS A 10 1.98 1.36 -0.08
CA CYS A 10 3.38 1.36 0.32
C CYS A 10 3.56 2.11 1.66
N PRO A 11 4.14 1.47 2.70
CA PRO A 11 4.33 2.09 4.00
C PRO A 11 5.37 3.23 4.00
N LYS A 12 6.22 3.31 2.96
CA LYS A 12 7.31 4.29 2.87
C LYS A 12 6.89 5.58 2.16
N CYS A 13 6.14 5.49 1.07
CA CYS A 13 5.79 6.65 0.25
C CYS A 13 4.28 6.85 0.05
N GLY A 14 3.43 5.92 0.52
CA GLY A 14 1.98 6.02 0.35
C GLY A 14 1.47 5.68 -1.06
N SER A 15 2.32 5.16 -1.96
CA SER A 15 1.87 4.74 -3.30
C SER A 15 1.01 3.49 -3.25
N ILE A 16 0.01 3.41 -4.14
CA ILE A 16 -0.80 2.20 -4.39
C ILE A 16 -0.14 1.23 -5.38
N ARG A 17 0.97 1.62 -6.01
CA ARG A 17 1.72 0.79 -6.97
C ARG A 17 2.63 -0.16 -6.20
N VAL A 18 2.02 -1.17 -5.60
CA VAL A 18 2.69 -2.18 -4.79
C VAL A 18 2.41 -3.55 -5.38
N ASN A 19 3.47 -4.24 -5.82
CA ASN A 19 3.40 -5.53 -6.48
C ASN A 19 3.89 -6.64 -5.56
N TRP A 20 3.20 -7.78 -5.57
CA TRP A 20 3.64 -8.99 -4.88
C TRP A 20 4.71 -9.70 -5.73
N ILE A 21 5.91 -9.87 -5.18
CA ILE A 21 7.07 -10.37 -5.94
C ILE A 21 7.60 -11.73 -5.47
N ALA A 22 7.28 -12.15 -4.24
CA ALA A 22 7.67 -13.47 -3.73
C ALA A 22 6.74 -13.96 -2.62
N GLY A 23 6.63 -15.28 -2.47
CA GLY A 23 5.73 -15.96 -1.53
C GLY A 23 6.29 -17.27 -0.98
N GLY A 24 5.47 -18.04 -0.27
CA GLY A 24 5.84 -19.35 0.28
C GLY A 24 6.43 -19.26 1.68
N ILE A 25 7.54 -19.99 1.93
CA ILE A 25 8.17 -20.09 3.25
C ILE A 25 8.62 -18.71 3.77
N ALA A 26 9.03 -17.80 2.87
CA ALA A 26 9.46 -16.45 3.22
C ALA A 26 8.31 -15.48 3.54
N GLY A 27 7.05 -15.92 3.42
CA GLY A 27 5.87 -15.04 3.51
C GLY A 27 5.69 -14.18 2.25
N ALA A 28 4.65 -13.36 2.24
CA ALA A 28 4.39 -12.46 1.12
C ALA A 28 5.39 -11.30 1.13
N VAL A 29 6.10 -11.09 0.01
CA VAL A 29 7.03 -9.97 -0.19
C VAL A 29 6.50 -9.06 -1.27
N TYR A 30 6.49 -7.76 -0.97
CA TYR A 30 5.96 -6.71 -1.81
C TYR A 30 7.07 -5.76 -2.26
N LYS A 31 6.97 -5.26 -3.49
CA LYS A 31 7.83 -4.22 -4.06
C LYS A 31 6.99 -3.01 -4.47
N CYS A 32 7.43 -1.81 -4.09
CA CYS A 32 6.85 -0.56 -4.58
C CYS A 32 7.62 -0.04 -5.80
N ASP A 33 6.90 0.32 -6.86
CA ASP A 33 7.49 0.85 -8.09
C ASP A 33 7.90 2.33 -8.00
N ASP A 34 7.38 3.10 -7.04
CA ASP A 34 7.69 4.53 -6.95
C ASP A 34 8.88 4.84 -6.02
N CYS A 35 9.12 4.04 -4.98
CA CYS A 35 10.18 4.33 -3.99
C CYS A 35 11.16 3.17 -3.71
N ASN A 36 11.07 2.09 -4.51
CA ASN A 36 11.85 0.87 -4.36
C ASN A 36 11.77 0.22 -2.96
N TYR A 37 10.68 0.43 -2.21
CA TYR A 37 10.43 -0.34 -0.99
C TYR A 37 10.32 -1.83 -1.34
N VAL A 38 11.00 -2.70 -0.60
CA VAL A 38 10.87 -4.16 -0.70
C VAL A 38 10.71 -4.73 0.71
N GLY A 39 9.65 -5.47 0.96
CA GLY A 39 9.42 -6.07 2.28
C GLY A 39 8.07 -6.77 2.40
N SER A 40 7.88 -7.47 3.51
CA SER A 40 6.63 -8.19 3.80
C SER A 40 5.55 -7.34 4.46
N PHE A 41 5.86 -6.08 4.79
CA PHE A 41 4.96 -5.17 5.46
C PHE A 41 4.26 -4.23 4.44
N ILE A 42 2.95 -4.13 4.56
CA ILE A 42 2.05 -3.46 3.62
C ILE A 42 0.91 -2.83 4.42
N LEU A 43 0.47 -1.63 4.03
CA LEU A 43 -0.71 -0.99 4.61
C LEU A 43 -1.95 -1.34 3.80
N GLU A 44 -3.02 -1.76 4.46
CA GLU A 44 -4.31 -2.04 3.84
C GLU A 44 -5.32 -1.03 4.33
N ILE A 45 -5.88 -0.25 3.40
CA ILE A 45 -6.87 0.77 3.72
C ILE A 45 -8.19 0.49 3.01
N ARG A 46 -9.29 0.95 3.61
CA ARG A 46 -10.58 0.91 2.92
C ARG A 46 -10.62 1.97 1.81
N PRO A 47 -11.24 1.67 0.66
CA PRO A 47 -11.33 2.60 -0.46
C PRO A 47 -12.04 3.90 -0.06
N GLU A 48 -13.05 3.83 0.82
CA GLU A 48 -13.77 4.98 1.37
C GLU A 48 -12.85 5.98 2.12
N LYS A 49 -11.69 5.53 2.60
CA LYS A 49 -10.72 6.34 3.35
C LYS A 49 -9.51 6.78 2.52
N LEU A 50 -9.42 6.39 1.25
CA LEU A 50 -8.26 6.69 0.39
C LEU A 50 -8.05 8.19 0.21
N ASP A 51 -9.11 8.94 -0.09
CA ASP A 51 -9.05 10.39 -0.28
C ASP A 51 -8.64 11.14 0.99
N GLN A 52 -9.17 10.72 2.15
CA GLN A 52 -8.80 11.29 3.44
C GLN A 52 -7.31 11.04 3.74
N PHE A 53 -6.87 9.79 3.58
CA PHE A 53 -5.48 9.40 3.84
C PHE A 53 -4.49 10.13 2.94
N ARG A 54 -4.79 10.30 1.64
CA ARG A 54 -3.95 11.08 0.71
C ARG A 54 -3.82 12.54 1.11
N LYS A 55 -4.89 13.16 1.62
CA LYS A 55 -4.85 14.54 2.13
C LYS A 55 -3.95 14.65 3.36
N GLU A 56 -4.04 13.69 4.28
CA GLU A 56 -3.19 13.66 5.48
C GLU A 56 -1.71 13.43 5.18
N LEU A 57 -1.38 12.59 4.19
CA LEU A 57 0.00 12.40 3.74
C LEU A 57 0.60 13.67 3.12
N ASN A 58 -0.17 14.39 2.29
CA ASN A 58 0.28 15.62 1.65
C ASN A 58 0.33 16.82 2.60
N GLY A 59 -0.51 16.85 3.64
CA GLY A 59 -0.61 17.95 4.61
C GLY A 59 0.50 17.97 5.67
N LYS A 60 1.39 16.97 5.70
CA LYS A 60 2.54 16.92 6.62
C LYS A 60 3.87 17.36 5.97
N LYS A 61 3.82 18.16 4.89
CA LYS A 61 5.01 18.83 4.36
C LYS A 61 5.50 19.93 5.29
#